data_AF-A0A2G9ZXP8-F1
#
_entry.id   AF-A0A2G9ZXP8-F1
#
_cell.length_a   1.000
_cell.length_b   1.000
_cell.length_c   1.000
_cell.angle_alpha   90.00
_cell.angle_beta   90.00
_cell.angle_gamma   90.00
#
_symmetry.space_group_name_H-M   'P 1'
#
loop_
_entity.id
_entity.type
_entity.pdbx_description
1 polymer ?
#
loop_
_entity_poly.entity_id
_entity_poly.type
_entity_poly.pdbx_seq_one_letter_code
_entity_poly.pdbx_strand_id
1 'polypeptide(L)'
;MNFPAGAVSATSCYSLALNNGTLHVASGQPSGIVIDLSPCDGVLNRSDGSESTKFDQPVEITVPYDPDNGEGFVIPYFIDADGKLDLLETTNIDSNNHTITFVTFHCSWYSWIIPTASVPGPEDSYDTGYRPGNDGFKIINPYNEATDGQSCVGMSAFSLWYFSNEKNQAAGGNFYSRFMDEIPPSNKTGQNIIATSAQTLLGKVYETFFKPNTINTSDEWNFQIITNALKNSGKPVMIYLEPFVTHVTHVVLCYRYTDDGTGLYKLFIYDPNHPGNESLEITYDSHNKDFSTYNFFYSKIRYLGIASFTPRLNVDFQILYDCAKANFNCDTATINIASHTNGQSVSEKNIELRGTIISGSIPVTKIEVWNDTSLFQANVYADGSLFLPISLHAGENHLIFSCSGTIVKDGQTQLITIGSNMDLVDFVINSTYEYSAILVTLTWETDQTDLDLYVIDPTGDYSCYYHMPTLDGGELDRDDVDGFGPEHWTLTYNDNV
;
A
#
# COMPACT_ATOMS: atom_id res chain seq x y z
N MET A 1 19.04 4.09 -8.98
CA MET A 1 17.94 3.56 -8.15
C MET A 1 18.48 3.22 -6.79
N ASN A 2 17.69 3.42 -5.75
CA ASN A 2 18.02 3.08 -4.37
C ASN A 2 16.99 2.07 -3.84
N PHE A 3 17.46 0.89 -3.44
CA PHE A 3 16.64 -0.16 -2.82
C PHE A 3 16.86 -0.08 -1.31
N PRO A 4 15.88 0.43 -0.53
CA PRO A 4 16.04 0.52 0.91
C PRO A 4 16.02 -0.88 1.56
N ALA A 5 16.55 -0.95 2.78
CA ALA A 5 16.43 -2.16 3.60
C ALA A 5 14.96 -2.54 3.77
N GLY A 6 14.64 -3.83 3.58
CA GLY A 6 13.27 -4.34 3.63
C GLY A 6 12.45 -4.10 2.36
N ALA A 7 13.02 -3.58 1.26
CA ALA A 7 12.30 -3.50 -0.01
C ALA A 7 11.89 -4.86 -0.57
N VAL A 8 12.62 -5.92 -0.22
CA VAL A 8 12.34 -7.30 -0.58
C VAL A 8 12.52 -8.21 0.64
N SER A 9 11.64 -9.19 0.78
CA SER A 9 11.57 -10.13 1.90
C SER A 9 12.60 -11.27 1.80
N ALA A 10 13.14 -11.54 0.61
CA ALA A 10 14.10 -12.61 0.35
C ALA A 10 15.13 -12.21 -0.73
N THR A 11 16.17 -13.02 -0.89
CA THR A 11 17.16 -12.84 -1.97
C THR A 11 16.49 -13.03 -3.34
N SER A 12 16.33 -11.93 -4.07
CA SER A 12 15.61 -11.87 -5.34
C SER A 12 16.49 -11.27 -6.44
N CYS A 13 16.30 -11.70 -7.68
CA CYS A 13 17.04 -11.18 -8.83
C CYS A 13 16.17 -10.20 -9.62
N TYR A 14 16.65 -8.96 -9.75
CA TYR A 14 16.07 -7.92 -10.58
C TYR A 14 17.08 -7.44 -11.61
N SER A 15 16.56 -7.05 -12.77
CA SER A 15 17.29 -6.44 -13.87
C SER A 15 16.87 -4.98 -13.98
N LEU A 16 17.86 -4.13 -14.26
CA LEU A 16 17.67 -2.73 -14.58
C LEU A 16 18.29 -2.49 -15.96
N ALA A 17 17.46 -2.17 -16.93
CA ALA A 17 17.90 -1.82 -18.28
C ALA A 17 17.47 -0.40 -18.66
N LEU A 18 18.28 0.23 -19.49
CA LEU A 18 17.96 1.49 -20.15
C LEU A 18 17.74 1.19 -21.62
N ASN A 19 16.56 1.52 -22.13
CA ASN A 19 16.22 1.38 -23.54
C ASN A 19 16.02 2.76 -24.17
N ASN A 20 16.55 2.94 -25.38
CA ASN A 20 16.23 4.08 -26.24
C ASN A 20 14.92 3.76 -26.98
N GLY A 21 13.82 3.75 -26.23
CA GLY A 21 12.47 3.56 -26.75
C GLY A 21 11.88 4.86 -27.28
N THR A 22 10.92 4.77 -28.21
CA THR A 22 10.11 5.92 -28.63
C THR A 22 8.81 5.91 -27.84
N LEU A 23 8.64 6.86 -26.92
CA LEU A 23 7.37 7.11 -26.25
C LEU A 23 6.54 8.08 -27.10
N HIS A 24 5.35 7.66 -27.51
CA HIS A 24 4.40 8.54 -28.20
C HIS A 24 3.61 9.33 -27.17
N VAL A 25 3.83 10.65 -27.13
CA VAL A 25 3.17 11.58 -26.20
C VAL A 25 2.28 12.55 -26.95
N ALA A 26 1.13 12.88 -26.38
CA ALA A 26 0.21 13.91 -26.88
C ALA A 26 0.63 15.33 -26.48
N SER A 27 1.43 15.48 -25.41
CA SER A 27 1.93 16.77 -24.91
C SER A 27 3.32 16.64 -24.31
N GLY A 28 4.17 17.65 -24.51
CA GLY A 28 5.56 17.64 -24.06
C GLY A 28 6.51 16.92 -25.02
N GLN A 29 7.77 16.78 -24.60
CA GLN A 29 8.81 16.02 -25.26
C GLN A 29 9.16 14.80 -24.40
N PRO A 30 9.15 13.57 -24.93
CA PRO A 30 9.58 12.42 -24.16
C PRO A 30 11.09 12.50 -23.89
N SER A 31 11.56 11.95 -22.76
CA SER A 31 12.99 11.91 -22.44
C SER A 31 13.85 11.14 -23.43
N GLY A 32 13.23 10.30 -24.28
CA GLY A 32 13.90 9.34 -25.15
C GLY A 32 14.49 8.15 -24.38
N ILE A 33 14.21 8.04 -23.09
CA ILE A 33 14.71 7.01 -22.19
C ILE A 33 13.53 6.25 -21.59
N VAL A 34 13.59 4.92 -21.67
CA VAL A 34 12.73 4.03 -20.89
C VAL A 34 13.62 3.24 -19.95
N ILE A 35 13.32 3.35 -18.66
CA ILE A 35 13.88 2.53 -17.61
C ILE A 35 13.03 1.26 -17.53
N ASP A 36 13.65 0.10 -17.71
CA ASP A 36 13.04 -1.20 -17.51
C ASP A 36 13.54 -1.80 -16.20
N LEU A 37 12.66 -1.83 -15.21
CA LEU A 37 12.86 -2.53 -13.95
C LEU A 37 12.03 -3.80 -13.99
N SER A 38 12.69 -4.94 -14.19
CA SER A 38 12.04 -6.23 -14.37
C SER A 38 12.65 -7.30 -13.47
N PRO A 39 11.90 -8.31 -13.00
CA PRO A 39 12.49 -9.49 -12.41
C PRO A 39 13.39 -10.20 -13.44
N CYS A 40 14.46 -10.87 -13.02
CA CYS A 40 15.43 -11.48 -13.95
C CYS A 40 14.86 -12.58 -14.85
N ASP A 41 13.70 -13.17 -14.49
CA ASP A 41 13.00 -14.13 -15.34
C ASP A 41 12.14 -13.46 -16.43
N GLY A 42 12.11 -12.13 -16.47
CA GLY A 42 11.40 -11.31 -17.45
C GLY A 42 9.88 -11.26 -17.25
N VAL A 43 9.33 -11.82 -16.18
CA VAL A 43 7.88 -11.90 -15.99
C VAL A 43 7.38 -10.72 -15.15
N LEU A 44 7.00 -9.63 -15.82
CA LEU A 44 6.46 -8.41 -15.20
C LEU A 44 5.06 -8.56 -14.59
N ASN A 45 4.26 -9.50 -15.10
CA ASN A 45 2.92 -9.78 -14.61
C ASN A 45 2.73 -11.29 -14.51
N ARG A 46 2.73 -11.83 -13.30
CA ARG A 46 2.41 -13.24 -13.07
C ARG A 46 0.91 -13.37 -12.83
N SER A 47 0.25 -14.20 -13.64
CA SER A 47 -1.18 -14.48 -13.55
C SER A 47 -1.59 -15.20 -12.26
N ASP A 48 -0.62 -15.75 -11.52
CA ASP A 48 -0.81 -16.45 -10.25
C ASP A 48 -0.67 -15.53 -9.02
N GLY A 49 -0.35 -14.24 -9.22
CA GLY A 49 -0.21 -13.27 -8.13
C GLY A 49 1.10 -13.34 -7.34
N SER A 50 2.08 -14.17 -7.75
CA SER A 50 3.35 -14.30 -7.02
C SER A 50 4.22 -13.02 -7.04
N GLU A 51 4.94 -12.81 -5.95
CA GLU A 51 5.51 -11.53 -5.46
C GLU A 51 6.68 -10.93 -6.26
N SER A 52 7.13 -11.54 -7.35
CA SER A 52 8.40 -11.15 -7.99
C SER A 52 8.43 -9.72 -8.53
N THR A 53 7.31 -9.03 -8.59
CA THR A 53 7.14 -7.72 -9.24
C THR A 53 6.77 -6.61 -8.27
N LYS A 54 6.79 -6.85 -6.95
CA LYS A 54 6.41 -5.87 -5.91
C LYS A 54 7.55 -5.61 -4.91
N PHE A 55 7.51 -4.46 -4.26
CA PHE A 55 8.43 -4.07 -3.18
C PHE A 55 7.65 -3.69 -1.92
N ASP A 56 8.15 -4.09 -0.76
CA ASP A 56 7.55 -3.80 0.55
C ASP A 56 7.92 -2.41 1.07
N GLN A 57 8.95 -1.80 0.48
CA GLN A 57 9.41 -0.44 0.74
C GLN A 57 9.57 0.32 -0.58
N PRO A 58 9.43 1.66 -0.58
CA PRO A 58 9.54 2.46 -1.80
C PRO A 58 10.95 2.40 -2.38
N VAL A 59 11.09 1.92 -3.61
CA VAL A 59 12.34 2.01 -4.38
C VAL A 59 12.41 3.38 -5.03
N GLU A 60 13.51 4.09 -4.79
CA GLU A 60 13.70 5.44 -5.34
C GLU A 60 14.37 5.38 -6.72
N ILE A 61 13.84 6.16 -7.65
CA ILE A 61 14.35 6.31 -9.01
C ILE A 61 14.71 7.79 -9.20
N THR A 62 16.02 8.05 -9.32
CA THR A 62 16.57 9.39 -9.55
C THR A 62 16.99 9.53 -11.00
N VAL A 63 16.49 10.57 -11.66
CA VAL A 63 16.76 10.85 -13.08
C VAL A 63 17.25 12.29 -13.26
N PRO A 64 18.11 12.55 -14.26
CA PRO A 64 18.59 13.90 -14.52
C PRO A 64 17.49 14.75 -15.16
N TYR A 65 17.56 16.06 -14.95
CA TYR A 65 16.79 17.05 -15.69
C TYR A 65 17.72 18.10 -16.31
N ASP A 66 17.23 18.78 -17.34
CA ASP A 66 17.95 19.87 -18.00
C ASP A 66 17.65 21.21 -17.28
N PRO A 67 18.65 21.87 -16.66
CA PRO A 67 18.44 23.14 -15.97
C PRO A 67 18.01 24.28 -16.90
N ASP A 68 18.29 24.18 -18.20
CA ASP A 68 17.87 25.19 -19.17
C ASP A 68 16.34 25.13 -19.43
N ASN A 69 15.68 24.01 -19.07
CA ASN A 69 14.23 23.85 -19.11
C ASN A 69 13.54 24.19 -17.78
N GLY A 70 14.27 24.69 -16.76
CA GLY A 70 13.72 25.15 -15.48
C GLY A 70 14.30 24.45 -14.22
N GLU A 71 13.75 24.79 -13.04
CA GLU A 71 14.23 24.36 -11.70
C GLU A 71 13.98 22.87 -11.34
N GLY A 72 14.10 21.92 -12.26
CA GLY A 72 13.86 20.50 -11.95
C GLY A 72 12.57 19.93 -12.48
N PHE A 73 12.14 20.42 -13.64
CA PHE A 73 10.80 20.17 -14.13
C PHE A 73 10.76 19.06 -15.19
N VAL A 74 10.47 17.85 -14.75
CA VAL A 74 10.07 16.72 -15.60
C VAL A 74 8.92 15.97 -14.92
N ILE A 75 8.14 15.25 -15.72
CA ILE A 75 6.91 14.59 -15.27
C ILE A 75 7.12 13.07 -15.37
N PRO A 76 7.31 12.36 -14.25
CA PRO A 76 7.56 10.93 -14.25
C PRO A 76 6.28 10.12 -14.52
N TYR A 77 6.41 9.06 -15.30
CA TYR A 77 5.33 8.14 -15.66
C TYR A 77 5.75 6.69 -15.47
N PHE A 78 4.82 5.91 -14.92
CA PHE A 78 4.75 4.46 -15.10
C PHE A 78 4.13 4.18 -16.46
N ILE A 79 4.64 3.17 -17.17
CA ILE A 79 4.14 2.71 -18.46
C ILE A 79 3.61 1.28 -18.28
N ASP A 80 2.32 1.07 -18.55
CA ASP A 80 1.71 -0.26 -18.46
C ASP A 80 2.05 -1.16 -19.67
N ALA A 81 1.56 -2.40 -19.63
CA ALA A 81 1.79 -3.40 -20.68
C ALA A 81 1.23 -2.98 -22.06
N ASP A 82 0.23 -2.10 -22.09
CA ASP A 82 -0.39 -1.56 -23.31
C ASP A 82 0.31 -0.26 -23.78
N GLY A 83 1.33 0.21 -23.06
CA GLY A 83 2.02 1.46 -23.34
C GLY A 83 1.31 2.72 -22.81
N LYS A 84 0.29 2.57 -21.96
CA LYS A 84 -0.43 3.71 -21.37
C LYS A 84 0.35 4.31 -20.22
N LEU A 85 0.19 5.62 -20.06
CA LEU A 85 0.95 6.42 -19.12
C LEU A 85 0.16 6.74 -17.86
N ASP A 86 0.79 6.48 -16.72
CA ASP A 86 0.25 6.66 -15.39
C ASP A 86 1.16 7.56 -14.56
N LEU A 87 0.60 8.67 -14.07
CA LEU A 87 1.35 9.75 -13.42
C LEU A 87 1.92 9.31 -12.07
N LEU A 88 3.25 9.44 -11.91
CA LEU A 88 3.97 9.20 -10.66
C LEU A 88 4.14 10.50 -9.86
N GLU A 89 4.30 10.35 -8.55
CA GLU A 89 4.61 11.45 -7.65
C GLU A 89 6.12 11.69 -7.58
N THR A 90 6.54 12.94 -7.79
CA THR A 90 7.91 13.38 -7.53
C THR A 90 8.08 13.61 -6.02
N THR A 91 9.10 13.00 -5.42
CA THR A 91 9.37 13.05 -3.96
C THR A 91 10.57 13.90 -3.60
N ASN A 92 11.47 14.20 -4.54
CA ASN A 92 12.60 15.09 -4.30
C ASN A 92 13.05 15.81 -5.57
N ILE A 93 13.58 17.02 -5.41
CA ILE A 93 14.25 17.79 -6.46
C ILE A 93 15.56 18.31 -5.90
N ASP A 94 16.67 17.91 -6.52
CA ASP A 94 18.00 18.42 -6.18
C ASP A 94 18.46 19.38 -7.27
N SER A 95 18.34 20.68 -6.96
CA SER A 95 18.68 21.75 -7.88
C SER A 95 20.19 21.93 -8.10
N ASN A 96 21.02 21.43 -7.18
CA ASN A 96 22.48 21.51 -7.32
C ASN A 96 23.01 20.41 -8.24
N ASN A 97 22.43 19.22 -8.14
CA ASN A 97 22.83 18.06 -8.94
C ASN A 97 22.01 17.88 -10.21
N HIS A 98 21.00 18.73 -10.43
CA HIS A 98 20.07 18.68 -11.54
C HIS A 98 19.37 17.31 -11.67
N THR A 99 18.81 16.82 -10.56
CA THR A 99 18.07 15.55 -10.54
C THR A 99 16.70 15.68 -9.89
N ILE A 100 15.78 14.82 -10.32
CA ILE A 100 14.51 14.57 -9.64
C ILE A 100 14.45 13.13 -9.17
N THR A 101 13.72 12.87 -8.08
CA THR A 101 13.46 11.53 -7.58
C THR A 101 11.96 11.28 -7.52
N PHE A 102 11.55 10.09 -7.96
CA PHE A 102 10.21 9.53 -7.74
C PHE A 102 10.36 8.11 -7.19
N VAL A 103 9.28 7.54 -6.67
CA VAL A 103 9.31 6.21 -6.04
C VAL A 103 8.42 5.20 -6.76
N THR A 104 8.70 3.92 -6.55
CA THR A 104 7.82 2.83 -6.97
C THR A 104 7.81 1.68 -5.97
N PHE A 105 6.71 0.93 -5.95
CA PHE A 105 6.54 -0.30 -5.17
C PHE A 105 6.43 -1.54 -6.07
N HIS A 106 6.81 -1.42 -7.33
CA HIS A 106 6.70 -2.50 -8.30
C HIS A 106 7.79 -2.46 -9.36
N CYS A 107 7.99 -3.58 -10.04
CA CYS A 107 8.75 -3.67 -11.28
C CYS A 107 7.87 -3.23 -12.44
N SER A 108 8.35 -2.33 -13.29
CA SER A 108 7.65 -1.84 -14.48
C SER A 108 8.60 -1.05 -15.39
N TRP A 109 8.04 -0.54 -16.49
CA TRP A 109 8.68 0.47 -17.30
C TRP A 109 8.39 1.88 -16.78
N TYR A 110 9.42 2.73 -16.78
CA TYR A 110 9.33 4.11 -16.35
C TYR A 110 9.94 5.03 -17.40
N SER A 111 9.33 6.18 -17.59
CA SER A 111 9.89 7.27 -18.40
C SER A 111 9.46 8.61 -17.80
N TRP A 112 9.90 9.70 -18.42
CA TRP A 112 9.47 11.03 -18.02
C TRP A 112 9.30 11.92 -19.24
N ILE A 113 8.42 12.90 -19.09
CA ILE A 113 8.11 13.87 -20.11
C ILE A 113 8.67 15.22 -19.67
N ILE A 114 9.37 15.88 -20.58
CA ILE A 114 9.81 17.27 -20.46
C ILE A 114 8.68 18.13 -21.05
N PRO A 115 7.93 18.86 -20.23
CA PRO A 115 6.86 19.72 -20.73
C PRO A 115 7.43 20.86 -21.57
N THR A 116 6.67 21.31 -22.57
CA THR A 116 7.08 22.42 -23.44
C THR A 116 7.06 23.75 -22.67
N ALA A 117 8.07 24.60 -22.89
CA ALA A 117 8.26 25.87 -22.16
C ALA A 117 7.11 26.90 -22.29
N SER A 118 6.13 26.68 -23.16
CA SER A 118 4.94 27.51 -23.30
C SER A 118 3.74 26.89 -22.59
N VAL A 119 3.06 27.69 -21.75
CA VAL A 119 1.71 27.42 -21.23
C VAL A 119 0.83 26.93 -22.41
N PRO A 120 0.03 25.86 -22.26
CA PRO A 120 -0.80 25.32 -23.33
C PRO A 120 -1.63 26.42 -24.02
N GLY A 121 -1.57 26.54 -25.34
CA GLY A 121 -2.31 27.57 -26.09
C GLY A 121 -3.81 27.26 -26.26
N PRO A 122 -4.62 28.16 -26.83
CA PRO A 122 -6.09 28.05 -26.90
C PRO A 122 -6.65 26.90 -27.75
N GLU A 123 -5.83 26.14 -28.48
CA GLU A 123 -6.24 24.85 -29.09
C GLU A 123 -6.11 23.65 -28.12
N ASP A 124 -5.68 23.90 -26.88
CA ASP A 124 -5.26 22.86 -25.95
C ASP A 124 -6.32 22.42 -24.92
N SER A 125 -7.60 22.81 -25.04
CA SER A 125 -8.62 22.21 -24.16
C SER A 125 -8.61 20.69 -24.30
N TYR A 126 -8.65 19.98 -23.18
CA TYR A 126 -8.70 18.52 -23.19
C TYR A 126 -9.80 18.02 -22.28
N ASP A 127 -10.58 17.06 -22.77
CA ASP A 127 -11.68 16.41 -22.07
C ASP A 127 -11.47 14.90 -22.12
N THR A 128 -11.30 14.28 -20.95
CA THR A 128 -11.12 12.83 -20.83
C THR A 128 -12.39 12.05 -21.18
N GLY A 129 -13.56 12.71 -21.21
CA GLY A 129 -14.87 12.07 -21.34
C GLY A 129 -15.43 11.55 -20.00
N TYR A 130 -14.73 11.76 -18.88
CA TYR A 130 -15.25 11.52 -17.55
C TYR A 130 -16.33 12.57 -17.22
N ARG A 131 -17.42 12.14 -16.59
CA ARG A 131 -18.54 12.99 -16.18
C ARG A 131 -18.93 12.67 -14.74
N PRO A 132 -18.88 13.63 -13.79
CA PRO A 132 -19.28 13.42 -12.41
C PRO A 132 -20.62 12.68 -12.23
N GLY A 133 -21.63 13.00 -13.06
CA GLY A 133 -22.97 12.39 -12.99
C GLY A 133 -23.10 11.00 -13.61
N ASN A 134 -22.06 10.50 -14.29
CA ASN A 134 -22.03 9.15 -14.87
C ASN A 134 -20.96 8.26 -14.24
N ASP A 135 -19.82 8.85 -13.91
CA ASP A 135 -18.59 8.12 -13.59
C ASP A 135 -18.17 8.28 -12.12
N GLY A 136 -18.70 9.28 -11.42
CA GLY A 136 -18.44 9.54 -10.01
C GLY A 136 -19.33 8.72 -9.07
N PHE A 137 -19.07 8.82 -7.77
CA PHE A 137 -20.00 8.34 -6.75
C PHE A 137 -21.24 9.23 -6.72
N LYS A 138 -22.39 8.64 -6.36
CA LYS A 138 -23.65 9.34 -6.11
C LYS A 138 -23.86 9.69 -4.65
N ILE A 139 -23.26 8.92 -3.74
CA ILE A 139 -23.26 9.23 -2.31
C ILE A 139 -22.33 10.40 -2.00
N ILE A 140 -22.68 11.20 -0.99
CA ILE A 140 -21.80 12.24 -0.48
C ILE A 140 -20.70 11.64 0.40
N ASN A 141 -19.48 12.11 0.21
CA ASN A 141 -18.25 11.72 0.91
C ASN A 141 -18.45 11.26 2.38
N PRO A 142 -18.55 9.94 2.62
CA PRO A 142 -18.84 9.44 3.95
C PRO A 142 -17.60 9.50 4.85
N TYR A 143 -17.85 9.66 6.14
CA TYR A 143 -16.82 9.47 7.16
C TYR A 143 -16.43 7.98 7.25
N ASN A 144 -15.13 7.74 7.41
CA ASN A 144 -14.52 6.44 7.58
C ASN A 144 -13.84 6.39 8.96
N GLU A 145 -14.37 5.53 9.84
CA GLU A 145 -13.87 5.33 11.19
C GLU A 145 -12.45 4.73 11.22
N ALA A 146 -12.09 3.88 10.26
CA ALA A 146 -10.80 3.19 10.22
C ALA A 146 -9.63 4.12 9.91
N THR A 147 -9.88 5.21 9.18
CA THR A 147 -8.88 6.24 8.86
C THR A 147 -9.09 7.54 9.63
N ASP A 148 -10.06 7.59 10.54
CA ASP A 148 -10.51 8.80 11.24
C ASP A 148 -10.63 10.02 10.29
N GLY A 149 -11.36 9.84 9.19
CA GLY A 149 -11.35 10.82 8.11
C GLY A 149 -12.44 10.61 7.07
N GLN A 150 -12.58 11.60 6.19
CA GLN A 150 -13.49 11.49 5.06
C GLN A 150 -12.93 10.54 3.98
N SER A 151 -13.80 9.95 3.17
CA SER A 151 -13.44 8.95 2.15
C SER A 151 -12.98 9.53 0.81
N CYS A 152 -12.61 10.81 0.75
CA CYS A 152 -12.35 11.51 -0.51
C CYS A 152 -11.18 10.93 -1.32
N VAL A 153 -10.14 10.43 -0.65
CA VAL A 153 -8.98 9.81 -1.30
C VAL A 153 -9.40 8.52 -2.00
N GLY A 154 -10.06 7.63 -1.26
CA GLY A 154 -10.55 6.35 -1.76
C GLY A 154 -11.61 6.49 -2.84
N MET A 155 -12.56 7.42 -2.66
CA MET A 155 -13.59 7.71 -3.67
C MET A 155 -12.97 8.23 -4.96
N SER A 156 -12.04 9.19 -4.89
CA SER A 156 -11.38 9.70 -6.09
C SER A 156 -10.54 8.62 -6.79
N ALA A 157 -9.80 7.81 -6.04
CA ALA A 157 -8.98 6.73 -6.60
C ALA A 157 -9.83 5.61 -7.22
N PHE A 158 -10.89 5.15 -6.55
CA PHE A 158 -11.79 4.12 -7.09
C PHE A 158 -12.53 4.64 -8.33
N SER A 159 -12.97 5.90 -8.30
CA SER A 159 -13.65 6.51 -9.45
C SER A 159 -12.74 6.62 -10.68
N LEU A 160 -11.48 7.00 -10.47
CA LEU A 160 -10.44 6.99 -11.50
C LEU A 160 -10.19 5.58 -12.04
N TRP A 161 -10.04 4.60 -11.15
CA TRP A 161 -9.85 3.20 -11.52
C TRP A 161 -11.02 2.65 -12.33
N TYR A 162 -12.25 2.86 -11.88
CA TYR A 162 -13.45 2.38 -12.55
C TYR A 162 -13.56 2.99 -13.96
N PHE A 163 -13.33 4.30 -14.09
CA PHE A 163 -13.33 4.97 -15.39
C PHE A 163 -12.29 4.38 -16.35
N SER A 164 -11.09 4.08 -15.83
CA SER A 164 -9.95 3.63 -16.63
C SER A 164 -10.07 2.17 -17.06
N ASN A 165 -10.66 1.31 -16.21
CA ASN A 165 -10.63 -0.14 -16.39
C ASN A 165 -12.00 -0.75 -16.73
N GLU A 166 -13.07 -0.27 -16.10
CA GLU A 166 -14.37 -0.95 -16.10
C GLU A 166 -15.41 -0.26 -16.98
N LYS A 167 -15.46 1.08 -17.03
CA LYS A 167 -16.54 1.84 -17.71
C LYS A 167 -16.85 1.34 -19.12
N ASN A 168 -15.82 1.10 -19.92
CA ASN A 168 -15.95 0.70 -21.32
C ASN A 168 -16.05 -0.82 -21.52
N GLN A 169 -15.99 -1.62 -20.44
CA GLN A 169 -16.23 -3.05 -20.51
C GLN A 169 -17.72 -3.34 -20.70
N ALA A 170 -18.04 -4.48 -21.31
CA ALA A 170 -19.44 -4.87 -21.60
C ALA A 170 -20.35 -4.88 -20.36
N ALA A 171 -19.79 -5.11 -19.16
CA ALA A 171 -20.51 -5.14 -17.89
C ALA A 171 -20.35 -3.87 -17.04
N GLY A 172 -19.56 -2.88 -17.49
CA GLY A 172 -19.25 -1.64 -16.76
C GLY A 172 -20.35 -0.59 -16.84
N GLY A 173 -20.38 0.20 -17.91
CA GLY A 173 -21.34 1.31 -18.03
C GLY A 173 -21.19 2.35 -16.91
N ASN A 174 -22.19 3.22 -16.75
CA ASN A 174 -22.15 4.35 -15.82
C ASN A 174 -22.08 3.88 -14.37
N PHE A 175 -21.05 4.29 -13.62
CA PHE A 175 -20.88 3.96 -12.20
C PHE A 175 -21.90 4.67 -11.30
N TYR A 176 -22.24 5.92 -11.58
CA TYR A 176 -23.01 6.80 -10.70
C TYR A 176 -24.33 6.20 -10.22
N SER A 177 -25.02 5.44 -11.06
CA SER A 177 -26.30 4.80 -10.73
C SER A 177 -26.18 3.38 -10.14
N ARG A 178 -24.97 2.81 -10.06
CA ARG A 178 -24.74 1.42 -9.64
C ARG A 178 -24.54 1.28 -8.15
N PHE A 179 -24.80 0.07 -7.65
CA PHE A 179 -24.55 -0.35 -6.26
C PHE A 179 -25.24 0.54 -5.22
N MET A 180 -26.43 1.04 -5.56
CA MET A 180 -27.23 1.89 -4.68
C MET A 180 -28.19 1.10 -3.79
N ASP A 181 -28.29 -0.22 -3.99
CA ASP A 181 -29.06 -1.08 -3.12
C ASP A 181 -28.42 -1.14 -1.72
N GLU A 182 -29.26 -1.14 -0.69
CA GLU A 182 -28.82 -1.30 0.70
C GLU A 182 -28.35 -2.73 0.96
N ILE A 183 -27.23 -2.85 1.68
CA ILE A 183 -26.60 -4.14 2.01
C ILE A 183 -26.81 -4.42 3.51
N PRO A 184 -27.72 -5.34 3.88
CA PRO A 184 -27.92 -5.73 5.27
C PRO A 184 -26.68 -6.43 5.85
N PRO A 185 -26.44 -6.33 7.18
CA PRO A 185 -27.18 -5.56 8.18
C PRO A 185 -26.73 -4.09 8.28
N SER A 186 -25.79 -3.66 7.43
CA SER A 186 -25.14 -2.34 7.56
C SER A 186 -26.08 -1.16 7.32
N ASN A 187 -27.21 -1.38 6.62
CA ASN A 187 -28.10 -0.34 6.09
C ASN A 187 -27.36 0.75 5.30
N LYS A 188 -26.18 0.42 4.77
CA LYS A 188 -25.38 1.25 3.87
C LYS A 188 -25.59 0.74 2.45
N THR A 189 -25.52 1.63 1.47
CA THR A 189 -25.54 1.23 0.06
C THR A 189 -24.25 0.52 -0.32
N GLY A 190 -24.25 -0.26 -1.40
CA GLY A 190 -23.02 -0.81 -1.96
C GLY A 190 -21.96 0.26 -2.26
N GLN A 191 -22.35 1.44 -2.75
CA GLN A 191 -21.42 2.57 -2.94
C GLN A 191 -20.81 3.05 -1.62
N ASN A 192 -21.55 3.03 -0.51
CA ASN A 192 -20.99 3.39 0.80
C ASN A 192 -19.90 2.41 1.20
N ILE A 193 -20.12 1.11 0.99
CA ILE A 193 -19.12 0.07 1.28
C ILE A 193 -17.89 0.30 0.40
N ILE A 194 -18.06 0.46 -0.92
CA ILE A 194 -16.95 0.74 -1.85
C ILE A 194 -16.15 1.96 -1.40
N ALA A 195 -16.82 3.08 -1.11
CA ALA A 195 -16.17 4.33 -0.72
C ALA A 195 -15.30 4.14 0.53
N THR A 196 -15.84 3.52 1.58
CA THR A 196 -15.09 3.29 2.81
C THR A 196 -13.98 2.25 2.62
N SER A 197 -14.23 1.15 1.90
CA SER A 197 -13.20 0.13 1.64
C SER A 197 -12.05 0.68 0.81
N ALA A 198 -12.34 1.44 -0.26
CA ALA A 198 -11.32 2.09 -1.06
C ALA A 198 -10.52 3.13 -0.26
N GLN A 199 -11.19 3.90 0.61
CA GLN A 199 -10.52 4.83 1.50
C GLN A 199 -9.60 4.09 2.46
N THR A 200 -9.99 2.92 2.94
CA THR A 200 -9.15 2.15 3.85
C THR A 200 -7.92 1.57 3.15
N LEU A 201 -8.08 1.08 1.91
CA LEU A 201 -6.99 0.54 1.10
C LEU A 201 -5.91 1.58 0.79
N LEU A 202 -6.31 2.81 0.45
CA LEU A 202 -5.39 3.85 0.01
C LEU A 202 -5.11 4.94 1.06
N GLY A 203 -6.05 5.23 1.95
CA GLY A 203 -5.99 6.35 2.89
C GLY A 203 -4.83 6.27 3.88
N LYS A 204 -4.47 5.06 4.34
CA LYS A 204 -3.28 4.88 5.18
C LYS A 204 -1.99 5.10 4.42
N VAL A 205 -1.89 4.61 3.19
CA VAL A 205 -0.74 4.87 2.30
C VAL A 205 -0.63 6.37 2.03
N TYR A 206 -1.76 7.03 1.82
CA TYR A 206 -1.81 8.48 1.66
C TYR A 206 -1.26 9.24 2.87
N GLU A 207 -1.74 8.94 4.07
CA GLU A 207 -1.30 9.62 5.31
C GLU A 207 0.15 9.30 5.69
N THR A 208 0.62 8.07 5.45
CA THR A 208 1.96 7.62 5.88
C THR A 208 3.04 7.84 4.83
N PHE A 209 2.68 7.89 3.55
CA PHE A 209 3.64 8.03 2.46
C PHE A 209 3.46 9.32 1.66
N PHE A 210 2.31 9.55 1.03
CA PHE A 210 2.16 10.73 0.15
C PHE A 210 2.25 12.04 0.92
N LYS A 211 1.44 12.21 1.95
CA LYS A 211 1.34 13.45 2.73
C LYS A 211 2.70 13.91 3.32
N PRO A 212 3.53 13.05 3.94
CA PRO A 212 4.84 13.48 4.45
C PRO A 212 5.91 13.68 3.37
N ASN A 213 5.79 13.00 2.22
CA ASN A 213 6.80 13.07 1.14
C ASN A 213 6.40 14.00 -0.01
N THR A 214 5.29 14.75 0.13
CA THR A 214 4.87 15.70 -0.90
C THR A 214 5.82 16.89 -0.93
N ILE A 215 6.42 17.16 -2.08
CA ILE A 215 7.25 18.35 -2.28
C ILE A 215 6.38 19.57 -2.59
N ASN A 216 6.83 20.75 -2.16
CA ASN A 216 6.15 22.00 -2.47
C ASN A 216 6.61 22.52 -3.84
N THR A 217 5.79 22.29 -4.87
CA THR A 217 5.97 22.80 -6.24
C THR A 217 5.17 24.09 -6.47
N SER A 218 5.52 24.85 -7.50
CA SER A 218 4.76 26.06 -7.89
C SER A 218 3.41 25.71 -8.51
N ASP A 219 2.47 26.65 -8.49
CA ASP A 219 1.16 26.49 -9.13
C ASP A 219 1.30 26.30 -10.64
N GLU A 220 2.22 27.02 -11.28
CA GLU A 220 2.57 26.83 -12.70
C GLU A 220 2.97 25.39 -13.03
N TRP A 221 3.77 24.76 -12.17
CA TRP A 221 4.17 23.38 -12.35
C TRP A 221 3.00 22.41 -12.16
N ASN A 222 2.22 22.60 -11.10
CA ASN A 222 1.04 21.77 -10.85
C ASN A 222 0.07 21.86 -12.04
N PHE A 223 -0.18 23.06 -12.57
CA PHE A 223 -0.99 23.25 -13.75
C PHE A 223 -0.44 22.52 -14.99
N GLN A 224 0.86 22.66 -15.26
CA GLN A 224 1.50 21.98 -16.39
C GLN A 224 1.50 20.46 -16.23
N ILE A 225 1.71 19.93 -15.03
CA ILE A 225 1.64 18.49 -14.74
C ILE A 225 0.21 17.96 -14.94
N ILE A 226 -0.79 18.63 -14.38
CA ILE A 226 -2.20 18.21 -14.49
C ILE A 226 -2.63 18.18 -15.96
N THR A 227 -2.37 19.26 -16.71
CA THR A 227 -2.77 19.36 -18.13
C THR A 227 -2.00 18.39 -19.03
N ASN A 228 -0.70 18.17 -18.77
CA ASN A 228 0.09 17.17 -19.47
C ASN A 228 -0.41 15.76 -19.21
N ALA A 229 -0.68 15.41 -17.95
CA ALA A 229 -1.17 14.10 -17.57
C ALA A 229 -2.57 13.81 -18.12
N LEU A 230 -3.49 14.79 -18.12
CA LEU A 230 -4.80 14.64 -18.78
C LEU A 230 -4.64 14.23 -20.25
N LYS A 231 -3.82 14.95 -21.02
CA LYS A 231 -3.59 14.70 -22.44
C LYS A 231 -2.89 13.37 -22.72
N ASN A 232 -1.86 13.05 -21.95
CA ASN A 232 -1.00 11.89 -22.19
C ASN A 232 -1.58 10.58 -21.68
N SER A 233 -2.37 10.62 -20.60
CA SER A 233 -3.00 9.42 -20.02
C SER A 233 -4.43 9.19 -20.51
N GLY A 234 -5.12 10.25 -20.97
CA GLY A 234 -6.52 10.18 -21.38
C GLY A 234 -7.51 9.91 -20.23
N LYS A 235 -7.05 10.01 -18.97
CA LYS A 235 -7.86 9.79 -17.77
C LYS A 235 -7.78 10.97 -16.80
N PRO A 236 -8.75 11.09 -15.87
CA PRO A 236 -8.70 12.13 -14.84
C PRO A 236 -7.42 12.07 -13.99
N VAL A 237 -7.02 13.21 -13.45
CA VAL A 237 -5.85 13.37 -12.59
C VAL A 237 -6.33 13.67 -11.18
N MET A 238 -5.79 12.96 -10.18
CA MET A 238 -6.05 13.27 -8.78
C MET A 238 -5.41 14.60 -8.42
N ILE A 239 -6.18 15.45 -7.75
CA ILE A 239 -5.76 16.75 -7.24
C ILE A 239 -5.94 16.76 -5.74
N TYR A 240 -4.91 17.25 -5.07
CA TYR A 240 -4.88 17.53 -3.66
C TYR A 240 -5.15 19.01 -3.39
N LEU A 241 -6.03 19.26 -2.43
CA LEU A 241 -6.50 20.60 -2.05
C LEU A 241 -6.10 20.88 -0.59
N GLU A 242 -5.19 21.83 -0.39
CA GLU A 242 -4.80 22.29 0.96
C GLU A 242 -5.45 23.62 1.32
N PRO A 243 -5.92 23.76 2.56
CA PRO A 243 -6.56 24.98 3.02
C PRO A 243 -5.59 26.05 3.57
N PHE A 244 -6.00 27.32 3.52
CA PHE A 244 -5.31 28.45 4.17
C PHE A 244 -5.38 28.41 5.72
N VAL A 245 -6.42 27.80 6.26
CA VAL A 245 -6.76 27.77 7.71
C VAL A 245 -6.91 26.31 8.15
N THR A 246 -7.23 26.07 9.43
CA THR A 246 -7.49 24.73 9.97
C THR A 246 -8.75 24.11 9.36
N HIS A 247 -8.64 23.60 8.14
CA HIS A 247 -9.61 22.74 7.48
C HIS A 247 -8.93 21.42 7.12
N VAL A 248 -9.75 20.39 6.92
CA VAL A 248 -9.24 19.08 6.50
C VAL A 248 -8.90 19.15 5.02
N THR A 249 -7.73 18.62 4.69
CA THR A 249 -7.23 18.48 3.33
C THR A 249 -8.16 17.59 2.51
N HIS A 250 -8.31 17.87 1.22
CA HIS A 250 -9.33 17.21 0.38
C HIS A 250 -8.74 16.72 -0.93
N VAL A 251 -9.32 15.66 -1.51
CA VAL A 251 -8.88 15.05 -2.77
C VAL A 251 -10.04 14.98 -3.75
N VAL A 252 -9.79 15.47 -4.96
CA VAL A 252 -10.75 15.55 -6.08
C VAL A 252 -10.11 14.99 -7.35
N LEU A 253 -10.89 14.81 -8.42
CA LEU A 253 -10.36 14.48 -9.75
C LEU A 253 -10.53 15.68 -10.68
N CYS A 254 -9.47 16.16 -11.31
CA CYS A 254 -9.61 17.01 -12.50
C CYS A 254 -9.76 16.12 -13.73
N TYR A 255 -10.78 16.37 -14.54
CA TYR A 255 -11.11 15.52 -15.69
C TYR A 255 -11.14 16.25 -17.03
N ARG A 256 -11.11 17.59 -17.00
CA ARG A 256 -11.12 18.42 -18.19
C ARG A 256 -10.51 19.78 -17.89
N TYR A 257 -9.88 20.40 -18.88
CA TYR A 257 -9.57 21.82 -18.81
C TYR A 257 -9.93 22.54 -20.10
N THR A 258 -10.22 23.84 -20.00
CA THR A 258 -10.49 24.74 -21.13
C THR A 258 -9.72 26.03 -20.97
N ASP A 259 -9.20 26.57 -22.07
CA ASP A 259 -8.67 27.94 -22.16
C ASP A 259 -9.78 28.86 -22.68
N ASP A 260 -9.97 30.02 -22.05
CA ASP A 260 -10.94 31.03 -22.51
C ASP A 260 -10.35 32.02 -23.52
N GLY A 261 -9.07 31.88 -23.87
CA GLY A 261 -8.32 32.74 -24.79
C GLY A 261 -7.83 34.03 -24.16
N THR A 262 -8.04 34.23 -22.86
CA THR A 262 -7.60 35.41 -22.10
C THR A 262 -6.44 35.11 -21.16
N GLY A 263 -5.88 33.90 -21.22
CA GLY A 263 -4.86 33.42 -20.30
C GLY A 263 -5.41 32.89 -18.98
N LEU A 264 -6.74 32.71 -18.89
CA LEU A 264 -7.41 32.03 -17.79
C LEU A 264 -7.84 30.62 -18.22
N TYR A 265 -7.43 29.64 -17.44
CA TYR A 265 -7.72 28.23 -17.68
C TYR A 265 -8.69 27.72 -16.63
N LYS A 266 -9.76 27.05 -17.05
CA LYS A 266 -10.72 26.41 -16.15
C LYS A 266 -10.44 24.92 -16.10
N LEU A 267 -10.16 24.40 -14.91
CA LEU A 267 -10.01 22.98 -14.64
C LEU A 267 -11.30 22.47 -14.01
N PHE A 268 -12.02 21.60 -14.71
CA PHE A 268 -13.26 21.00 -14.22
C PHE A 268 -12.96 19.79 -13.35
N ILE A 269 -13.62 19.73 -12.19
CA ILE A 269 -13.35 18.72 -11.17
C ILE A 269 -14.57 17.90 -10.78
N TYR A 270 -14.34 16.64 -10.43
CA TYR A 270 -15.24 15.81 -9.65
C TYR A 270 -14.87 15.93 -8.18
N ASP A 271 -15.81 16.42 -7.38
CA ASP A 271 -15.66 16.56 -5.94
C ASP A 271 -16.61 15.57 -5.23
N PRO A 272 -16.08 14.59 -4.46
CA PRO A 272 -16.90 13.66 -3.67
C PRO A 272 -17.87 14.33 -2.67
N ASN A 273 -17.65 15.58 -2.29
CA ASN A 273 -18.57 16.37 -1.45
C ASN A 273 -19.77 16.93 -2.23
N HIS A 274 -19.70 16.91 -3.57
CA HIS A 274 -20.73 17.43 -4.46
C HIS A 274 -21.05 16.44 -5.60
N PRO A 275 -21.59 15.24 -5.27
CA PRO A 275 -21.84 14.17 -6.24
C PRO A 275 -22.62 14.63 -7.47
N GLY A 276 -22.08 14.34 -8.66
CA GLY A 276 -22.76 14.61 -9.93
C GLY A 276 -22.73 16.07 -10.40
N ASN A 277 -22.11 16.99 -9.66
CA ASN A 277 -22.02 18.39 -10.08
C ASN A 277 -20.91 18.58 -11.13
N GLU A 278 -21.31 18.84 -12.38
CA GLU A 278 -20.37 19.06 -13.50
C GLU A 278 -19.90 20.52 -13.63
N SER A 279 -20.46 21.44 -12.84
CA SER A 279 -20.15 22.88 -12.89
C SER A 279 -18.98 23.30 -12.00
N LEU A 280 -18.36 22.35 -11.27
CA LEU A 280 -17.26 22.65 -10.37
C LEU A 280 -15.96 22.84 -11.15
N GLU A 281 -15.31 23.97 -10.91
CA GLU A 281 -14.08 24.36 -11.59
C GLU A 281 -13.10 25.09 -10.67
N ILE A 282 -11.82 24.98 -11.00
CA ILE A 282 -10.70 25.74 -10.43
C ILE A 282 -10.11 26.57 -11.58
N THR A 283 -9.87 27.86 -11.36
CA THR A 283 -9.24 28.72 -12.37
C THR A 283 -7.72 28.78 -12.14
N TYR A 284 -6.94 28.69 -13.21
CA TYR A 284 -5.52 29.01 -13.24
C TYR A 284 -5.28 30.25 -14.11
N ASP A 285 -4.52 31.22 -13.60
CA ASP A 285 -4.15 32.43 -14.33
C ASP A 285 -2.70 32.33 -14.79
N SER A 286 -2.49 32.24 -16.11
CA SER A 286 -1.16 32.14 -16.70
C SER A 286 -0.32 33.41 -16.60
N HIS A 287 -0.94 34.58 -16.39
CA HIS A 287 -0.21 35.84 -16.22
C HIS A 287 0.38 35.94 -14.82
N ASN A 288 -0.42 35.58 -13.81
CA ASN A 288 -0.03 35.59 -12.41
C ASN A 288 0.65 34.29 -11.97
N LYS A 289 0.55 33.24 -12.79
CA LYS A 289 1.11 31.90 -12.59
C LYS A 289 0.59 31.20 -11.34
N ASP A 290 -0.67 31.44 -10.98
CA ASP A 290 -1.29 30.97 -9.74
C ASP A 290 -2.69 30.35 -9.96
N PHE A 291 -3.10 29.53 -9.00
CA PHE A 291 -4.47 29.03 -8.93
C PHE A 291 -5.36 29.95 -8.10
N SER A 292 -6.60 30.13 -8.56
CA SER A 292 -7.67 30.69 -7.74
C SER A 292 -7.98 29.77 -6.56
N THR A 293 -8.35 30.36 -5.42
CA THR A 293 -8.84 29.60 -4.26
C THR A 293 -10.13 28.84 -4.60
N TYR A 294 -10.17 27.54 -4.29
CA TYR A 294 -11.37 26.71 -4.43
C TYR A 294 -12.21 26.74 -3.15
N ASN A 295 -13.53 26.93 -3.29
CA ASN A 295 -14.50 27.02 -2.19
C ASN A 295 -14.11 28.01 -1.07
N PHE A 296 -13.35 29.07 -1.38
CA PHE A 296 -12.84 30.08 -0.43
C PHE A 296 -11.87 29.58 0.66
N PHE A 297 -11.64 28.28 0.77
CA PHE A 297 -10.80 27.70 1.82
C PHE A 297 -9.53 27.06 1.28
N TYR A 298 -9.58 26.44 0.09
CA TYR A 298 -8.48 25.68 -0.50
C TYR A 298 -7.62 26.54 -1.41
N SER A 299 -6.38 26.76 -1.02
CA SER A 299 -5.49 27.73 -1.63
C SER A 299 -4.28 27.16 -2.33
N LYS A 300 -3.91 25.92 -2.02
CA LYS A 300 -2.92 25.20 -2.79
C LYS A 300 -3.60 24.06 -3.51
N ILE A 301 -3.34 24.00 -4.81
CA ILE A 301 -3.86 22.99 -5.73
C ILE A 301 -2.65 22.21 -6.22
N ARG A 302 -2.55 20.94 -5.82
CA ARG A 302 -1.44 20.07 -6.19
C ARG A 302 -1.90 18.86 -6.97
N TYR A 303 -1.10 18.37 -7.90
CA TYR A 303 -1.33 17.04 -8.47
C TYR A 303 -1.07 15.96 -7.40
N LEU A 304 -1.61 14.77 -7.62
CA LEU A 304 -1.29 13.58 -6.82
C LEU A 304 -1.09 12.39 -7.76
N GLY A 305 0.17 11.94 -7.90
CA GLY A 305 0.58 10.83 -8.73
C GLY A 305 0.50 9.48 -8.02
N ILE A 306 -0.63 8.78 -8.12
CA ILE A 306 -0.85 7.50 -7.43
C ILE A 306 -0.26 6.27 -8.14
N ALA A 307 0.43 6.46 -9.27
CA ALA A 307 0.84 5.35 -10.14
C ALA A 307 1.75 4.31 -9.48
N SER A 308 2.52 4.70 -8.45
CA SER A 308 3.38 3.80 -7.67
C SER A 308 2.60 2.68 -6.97
N PHE A 309 1.27 2.79 -6.89
CA PHE A 309 0.37 1.81 -6.30
C PHE A 309 -0.64 1.21 -7.29
N THR A 310 -0.69 1.70 -8.54
CA THR A 310 -1.69 1.28 -9.53
C THR A 310 -1.80 -0.24 -9.66
N PRO A 311 -0.71 -1.03 -9.79
CA PRO A 311 -0.85 -2.48 -9.91
C PRO A 311 -1.53 -3.15 -8.72
N ARG A 312 -1.23 -2.68 -7.49
CA ARG A 312 -1.89 -3.16 -6.27
C ARG A 312 -3.35 -2.74 -6.24
N LEU A 313 -3.62 -1.46 -6.48
CA LEU A 313 -4.98 -0.92 -6.49
C LEU A 313 -5.86 -1.57 -7.55
N ASN A 314 -5.30 -1.94 -8.71
CA ASN A 314 -6.02 -2.65 -9.75
C ASN A 314 -6.57 -3.99 -9.23
N VAL A 315 -5.76 -4.76 -8.49
CA VAL A 315 -6.20 -6.03 -7.89
C VAL A 315 -7.24 -5.77 -6.80
N ASP A 316 -6.92 -4.89 -5.84
CA ASP A 316 -7.77 -4.65 -4.67
C ASP A 316 -9.14 -4.07 -5.07
N PHE A 317 -9.17 -3.14 -6.03
CA PHE A 317 -10.41 -2.55 -6.53
C PHE A 317 -11.19 -3.49 -7.45
N GLN A 318 -10.52 -4.38 -8.20
CA GLN A 318 -11.20 -5.42 -8.97
C GLN A 318 -11.97 -6.37 -8.05
N ILE A 319 -11.34 -6.84 -6.97
CA ILE A 319 -11.98 -7.69 -5.96
C ILE A 319 -13.19 -6.98 -5.35
N LEU A 320 -13.02 -5.72 -4.94
CA LEU A 320 -14.08 -4.90 -4.38
C LEU A 320 -15.25 -4.73 -5.36
N TYR A 321 -14.97 -4.48 -6.63
CA TYR A 321 -15.96 -4.37 -7.69
C TYR A 321 -16.69 -5.70 -7.97
N ASP A 322 -15.97 -6.82 -7.98
CA ASP A 322 -16.55 -8.15 -8.17
C ASP A 322 -17.48 -8.53 -7.02
N CYS A 323 -17.07 -8.26 -5.77
CA CYS A 323 -17.96 -8.39 -4.62
C CYS A 323 -19.18 -7.46 -4.73
N ALA A 324 -19.02 -6.21 -5.16
CA ALA A 324 -20.15 -5.30 -5.35
C ALA A 324 -21.15 -5.81 -6.42
N LYS A 325 -20.66 -6.39 -7.53
CA LYS A 325 -21.51 -7.05 -8.54
C LYS A 325 -22.28 -8.24 -7.98
N ALA A 326 -21.73 -8.93 -6.98
CA ALA A 326 -22.39 -9.99 -6.26
C ALA A 326 -23.32 -9.50 -5.13
N ASN A 327 -23.66 -8.21 -5.07
CA ASN A 327 -24.37 -7.59 -3.94
C ASN A 327 -23.68 -7.86 -2.59
N PHE A 328 -22.36 -7.92 -2.62
CA PHE A 328 -21.50 -8.31 -1.51
C PHE A 328 -21.76 -9.71 -0.97
N ASN A 329 -22.52 -10.57 -1.65
CA ASN A 329 -22.67 -12.01 -1.35
C ASN A 329 -21.47 -12.84 -1.86
N CYS A 330 -20.26 -12.36 -1.62
CA CYS A 330 -19.05 -13.15 -1.83
C CYS A 330 -18.81 -14.00 -0.56
N ASP A 331 -19.00 -15.31 -0.68
CA ASP A 331 -19.16 -16.26 0.45
C ASP A 331 -17.88 -16.57 1.24
N THR A 332 -16.73 -15.97 0.87
CA THR A 332 -15.43 -16.28 1.48
C THR A 332 -14.55 -15.04 1.64
N ALA A 333 -13.81 -14.98 2.74
CA ALA A 333 -12.73 -14.04 2.97
C ALA A 333 -11.48 -14.43 2.15
N THR A 334 -10.66 -13.45 1.81
CA THR A 334 -9.32 -13.66 1.25
C THR A 334 -8.30 -13.20 2.27
N ILE A 335 -7.52 -14.14 2.79
CA ILE A 335 -6.39 -13.91 3.69
C ILE A 335 -5.12 -13.85 2.85
N ASN A 336 -4.37 -12.76 3.02
CA ASN A 336 -3.04 -12.58 2.45
C ASN A 336 -2.05 -12.43 3.59
N ILE A 337 -1.16 -13.41 3.78
CA ILE A 337 -0.03 -13.31 4.71
C ILE A 337 1.13 -12.68 3.95
N ALA A 338 1.60 -11.52 4.42
CA ALA A 338 2.67 -10.75 3.79
C ALA A 338 4.01 -10.90 4.53
N SER A 339 4.00 -11.25 5.83
CA SER A 339 5.28 -11.41 6.56
C SER A 339 5.99 -12.74 6.29
N HIS A 340 5.27 -13.76 5.81
CA HIS A 340 5.82 -15.09 5.59
C HIS A 340 5.21 -15.76 4.36
N THR A 341 5.97 -16.67 3.75
CA THR A 341 5.53 -17.48 2.61
C THR A 341 5.36 -18.95 3.02
N ASN A 342 4.47 -19.69 2.34
CA ASN A 342 4.26 -21.11 2.61
C ASN A 342 5.53 -21.92 2.28
N GLY A 343 6.03 -22.67 3.27
CA GLY A 343 7.26 -23.46 3.21
C GLY A 343 8.51 -22.72 3.70
N GLN A 344 8.40 -21.45 4.12
CA GLN A 344 9.53 -20.65 4.59
C GLN A 344 10.23 -21.25 5.80
N SER A 345 11.55 -21.10 5.87
CA SER A 345 12.33 -21.39 7.07
C SER A 345 12.58 -20.15 7.93
N VAL A 346 12.47 -20.28 9.25
CA VAL A 346 12.75 -19.22 10.24
C VAL A 346 13.62 -19.74 11.37
N SER A 347 14.47 -18.91 11.95
CA SER A 347 15.34 -19.26 13.09
C SER A 347 14.76 -18.85 14.46
N GLU A 348 13.58 -18.24 14.47
CA GLU A 348 12.99 -17.61 15.64
C GLU A 348 11.81 -18.45 16.15
N LYS A 349 11.69 -18.59 17.47
CA LYS A 349 10.53 -19.25 18.10
C LYS A 349 9.26 -18.45 18.01
N ASN A 350 9.36 -17.14 18.17
CA ASN A 350 8.22 -16.25 18.13
C ASN A 350 8.31 -15.41 16.88
N ILE A 351 7.31 -15.52 16.03
CA ILE A 351 7.18 -14.72 14.82
C ILE A 351 5.85 -13.98 14.85
N GLU A 352 5.68 -13.00 13.96
CA GLU A 352 4.41 -12.31 13.80
C GLU A 352 3.90 -12.49 12.37
N LEU A 353 2.75 -13.15 12.24
CA LEU A 353 2.01 -13.16 10.98
C LEU A 353 1.40 -11.77 10.77
N ARG A 354 1.79 -11.12 9.67
CA ARG A 354 1.25 -9.84 9.24
C ARG A 354 0.63 -10.02 7.88
N GLY A 355 -0.50 -9.37 7.68
CA GLY A 355 -1.27 -9.59 6.47
C GLY A 355 -2.51 -8.73 6.37
N THR A 356 -3.31 -9.03 5.35
CA THR A 356 -4.62 -8.41 5.14
C THR A 356 -5.68 -9.47 4.94
N ILE A 357 -6.90 -9.15 5.38
CA ILE A 357 -8.09 -9.94 5.17
C ILE A 357 -9.11 -9.07 4.46
N ILE A 358 -9.44 -9.47 3.23
CA ILE A 358 -10.53 -8.87 2.49
C ILE A 358 -11.75 -9.76 2.73
N SER A 359 -12.80 -9.18 3.27
CA SER A 359 -14.01 -9.91 3.66
C SER A 359 -15.18 -9.59 2.74
N GLY A 360 -16.09 -10.55 2.58
CA GLY A 360 -17.28 -10.42 1.77
C GLY A 360 -18.44 -9.77 2.53
N SER A 361 -19.59 -10.45 2.61
CA SER A 361 -20.84 -9.87 3.18
C SER A 361 -20.75 -9.54 4.66
N ILE A 362 -19.89 -10.26 5.38
CA ILE A 362 -19.73 -10.15 6.82
C ILE A 362 -18.28 -9.74 7.06
N PRO A 363 -18.03 -8.57 7.67
CA PRO A 363 -16.69 -8.17 8.04
C PRO A 363 -16.04 -9.23 8.91
N VAL A 364 -14.87 -9.69 8.50
CA VAL A 364 -14.04 -10.54 9.36
C VAL A 364 -13.53 -9.66 10.49
N THR A 365 -13.89 -10.00 11.72
CA THR A 365 -13.50 -9.26 12.93
C THR A 365 -12.48 -10.01 13.77
N LYS A 366 -12.27 -11.30 13.47
CA LYS A 366 -11.37 -12.19 14.21
C LYS A 366 -10.73 -13.20 13.28
N ILE A 367 -9.45 -13.48 13.52
CA ILE A 367 -8.70 -14.57 12.91
C ILE A 367 -8.19 -15.51 13.99
N GLU A 368 -8.21 -16.80 13.69
CA GLU A 368 -7.70 -17.89 14.50
C GLU A 368 -6.73 -18.69 13.64
N VAL A 369 -5.55 -19.00 14.19
CA VAL A 369 -4.53 -19.82 13.54
C VAL A 369 -4.13 -20.94 14.49
N TRP A 370 -4.35 -22.18 14.04
CA TRP A 370 -3.87 -23.36 14.74
C TRP A 370 -2.48 -23.73 14.24
N ASN A 371 -1.54 -23.93 15.16
CA ASN A 371 -0.24 -24.54 14.92
C ASN A 371 -0.22 -25.90 15.60
N ASP A 372 -0.68 -26.94 14.91
CA ASP A 372 -0.88 -28.33 15.34
C ASP A 372 -1.70 -28.52 16.64
N THR A 373 -1.14 -28.09 17.77
CA THR A 373 -1.71 -28.23 19.12
C THR A 373 -2.05 -26.89 19.77
N SER A 374 -1.51 -25.77 19.26
CA SER A 374 -1.66 -24.44 19.85
C SER A 374 -2.60 -23.56 19.01
N LEU A 375 -3.54 -22.87 19.68
CA LEU A 375 -4.42 -21.89 19.06
C LEU A 375 -3.94 -20.47 19.34
N PHE A 376 -3.70 -19.71 18.27
CA PHE A 376 -3.42 -18.28 18.31
C PHE A 376 -4.59 -17.51 17.72
N GLN A 377 -4.88 -16.33 18.23
CA GLN A 377 -6.01 -15.52 17.77
C GLN A 377 -5.70 -14.03 17.85
N ALA A 378 -6.22 -13.28 16.88
CA ALA A 378 -6.13 -11.83 16.86
C ALA A 378 -7.45 -11.24 16.40
N ASN A 379 -7.72 -10.01 16.83
CA ASN A 379 -8.74 -9.21 16.21
C ASN A 379 -8.26 -8.78 14.83
N VAL A 380 -9.16 -8.82 13.87
CA VAL A 380 -8.94 -8.26 12.55
C VAL A 380 -9.46 -6.85 12.60
N TYR A 381 -8.58 -5.90 12.33
CA TYR A 381 -8.93 -4.49 12.40
C TYR A 381 -9.94 -4.18 11.28
N ALA A 382 -10.68 -3.07 11.43
CA ALA A 382 -11.70 -2.68 10.46
C ALA A 382 -11.15 -2.47 9.03
N ASP A 383 -9.83 -2.33 8.89
CA ASP A 383 -9.12 -2.24 7.61
C ASP A 383 -8.68 -3.58 7.01
N GLY A 384 -9.06 -4.69 7.64
CA GLY A 384 -8.63 -6.02 7.27
C GLY A 384 -7.19 -6.33 7.69
N SER A 385 -6.44 -5.40 8.28
CA SER A 385 -5.09 -5.71 8.74
C SER A 385 -5.12 -6.75 9.85
N LEU A 386 -4.13 -7.64 9.82
CA LEU A 386 -3.93 -8.66 10.83
C LEU A 386 -2.49 -8.61 11.33
N PHE A 387 -2.33 -8.70 12.64
CA PHE A 387 -1.06 -8.82 13.34
C PHE A 387 -1.28 -9.94 14.37
N LEU A 388 -0.65 -11.08 14.12
CA LEU A 388 -0.84 -12.26 14.94
C LEU A 388 0.52 -12.81 15.36
N PRO A 389 0.96 -12.49 16.59
CA PRO A 389 2.09 -13.17 17.21
C PRO A 389 1.78 -14.66 17.36
N ILE A 390 2.66 -15.51 16.85
CA ILE A 390 2.59 -16.97 17.00
C ILE A 390 3.91 -17.51 17.53
N SER A 391 3.81 -18.54 18.35
CA SER A 391 4.97 -19.33 18.78
C SER A 391 5.01 -20.63 17.98
N LEU A 392 6.17 -20.91 17.42
CA LEU A 392 6.44 -22.11 16.67
C LEU A 392 6.97 -23.23 17.59
N HIS A 393 6.95 -24.44 17.05
CA HIS A 393 7.72 -25.60 17.49
C HIS A 393 8.97 -25.71 16.61
N ALA A 394 10.01 -26.37 17.11
CA ALA A 394 11.17 -26.69 16.27
C ALA A 394 10.74 -27.71 15.20
N GLY A 395 11.23 -27.54 13.96
CA GLY A 395 10.81 -28.34 12.82
C GLY A 395 9.59 -27.76 12.07
N GLU A 396 8.84 -28.62 11.41
CA GLU A 396 7.65 -28.23 10.62
C GLU A 396 6.51 -27.76 11.54
N ASN A 397 5.90 -26.64 11.17
CA ASN A 397 4.72 -26.08 11.83
C ASN A 397 3.61 -25.93 10.79
N HIS A 398 2.51 -26.66 10.97
CA HIS A 398 1.36 -26.61 10.06
C HIS A 398 0.33 -25.61 10.58
N LEU A 399 0.15 -24.51 9.85
CA LEU A 399 -0.73 -23.42 10.21
C LEU A 399 -2.08 -23.53 9.49
N ILE A 400 -3.14 -23.70 10.27
CA ILE A 400 -4.52 -23.78 9.77
C ILE A 400 -5.27 -22.52 10.18
N PHE A 401 -5.80 -21.80 9.19
CA PHE A 401 -6.46 -20.52 9.37
C PHE A 401 -7.98 -20.67 9.45
N SER A 402 -8.60 -19.86 10.32
CA SER A 402 -10.05 -19.69 10.42
C SER A 402 -10.37 -18.21 10.62
N CYS A 403 -11.36 -17.72 9.87
CA CYS A 403 -11.86 -16.36 10.02
C CYS A 403 -13.26 -16.37 10.63
N SER A 404 -13.56 -15.36 11.43
CA SER A 404 -14.89 -15.17 11.98
C SER A 404 -15.33 -13.71 11.92
N GLY A 405 -16.61 -13.51 11.67
CA GLY A 405 -17.27 -12.20 11.68
C GLY A 405 -18.48 -12.19 12.60
N THR A 406 -19.02 -11.00 12.82
CA THR A 406 -20.08 -10.78 13.80
C THR A 406 -21.41 -10.46 13.12
N ILE A 407 -22.48 -11.15 13.52
CA ILE A 407 -23.86 -10.87 13.08
C ILE A 407 -24.76 -10.56 14.28
N VAL A 408 -25.86 -9.85 14.05
CA VAL A 408 -26.92 -9.68 15.05
C VAL A 408 -28.11 -10.54 14.66
N LYS A 409 -28.44 -11.52 15.49
CA LYS A 409 -29.58 -12.42 15.31
C LYS A 409 -30.45 -12.37 16.56
N ASP A 410 -31.75 -12.12 16.38
CA ASP A 410 -32.73 -12.01 17.48
C ASP A 410 -32.33 -10.99 18.56
N GLY A 411 -31.67 -9.89 18.16
CA GLY A 411 -31.21 -8.84 19.06
C GLY A 411 -29.94 -9.19 19.84
N GLN A 412 -29.28 -10.32 19.54
CA GLN A 412 -28.01 -10.71 20.14
C GLN A 412 -26.88 -10.79 19.12
N THR A 413 -25.71 -10.31 19.53
CA THR A 413 -24.46 -10.44 18.79
C THR A 413 -23.98 -11.88 18.81
N GLN A 414 -23.77 -12.49 17.64
CA GLN A 414 -23.25 -13.83 17.45
C GLN A 414 -22.01 -13.78 16.56
N LEU A 415 -20.96 -14.48 16.98
CA LEU A 415 -19.78 -14.72 16.14
C LEU A 415 -20.06 -15.93 15.24
N ILE A 416 -19.80 -15.80 13.95
CA ILE A 416 -19.92 -16.90 12.99
C ILE A 416 -18.61 -17.07 12.23
N THR A 417 -18.29 -18.31 11.86
CA THR A 417 -17.16 -18.64 11.00
C THR A 417 -17.45 -18.23 9.56
N ILE A 418 -16.44 -17.67 8.90
CA ILE A 418 -16.46 -17.23 7.50
C ILE A 418 -15.39 -18.04 6.77
N GLY A 419 -15.77 -18.73 5.70
CA GLY A 419 -14.82 -19.50 4.89
C GLY A 419 -13.78 -18.59 4.22
N SER A 420 -12.65 -19.15 3.80
CA SER A 420 -11.56 -18.38 3.21
C SER A 420 -10.77 -19.14 2.14
N ASN A 421 -9.93 -18.41 1.39
CA ASN A 421 -8.95 -19.01 0.48
C ASN A 421 -7.92 -19.92 1.20
N MET A 422 -7.81 -19.87 2.52
CA MET A 422 -6.87 -20.64 3.32
C MET A 422 -7.46 -21.91 3.94
N ASP A 423 -8.78 -22.16 3.81
CA ASP A 423 -9.47 -23.26 4.50
C ASP A 423 -8.94 -24.66 4.12
N LEU A 424 -8.32 -24.78 2.95
CA LEU A 424 -7.73 -26.03 2.42
C LEU A 424 -6.22 -25.91 2.18
N VAL A 425 -5.60 -24.82 2.63
CA VAL A 425 -4.16 -24.59 2.47
C VAL A 425 -3.45 -25.09 3.71
N ASP A 426 -2.54 -26.05 3.53
CA ASP A 426 -1.55 -26.40 4.54
C ASP A 426 -0.41 -25.40 4.44
N PHE A 427 -0.42 -24.39 5.31
CA PHE A 427 0.60 -23.34 5.33
C PHE A 427 1.69 -23.73 6.32
N VAL A 428 2.86 -24.10 5.79
CA VAL A 428 3.95 -24.65 6.57
C VAL A 428 5.00 -23.59 6.85
N ILE A 429 5.45 -23.48 8.09
CA ILE A 429 6.67 -22.74 8.46
C ILE A 429 7.67 -23.73 9.08
N ASN A 430 8.86 -23.76 8.53
CA ASN A 430 9.96 -24.61 8.99
C ASN A 430 10.81 -23.86 10.00
N SER A 431 10.68 -24.18 11.28
CA SER A 431 11.55 -23.58 12.27
C SER A 431 12.87 -24.35 12.41
N THR A 432 13.98 -23.63 12.28
CA THR A 432 15.34 -24.19 12.33
C THR A 432 16.03 -24.01 13.68
N TYR A 433 15.39 -23.40 14.68
CA TYR A 433 15.97 -23.39 16.03
C TYR A 433 15.85 -24.79 16.65
N GLU A 434 16.88 -25.16 17.41
CA GLU A 434 16.91 -26.46 18.09
C GLU A 434 16.12 -26.41 19.41
N TYR A 435 15.56 -27.55 19.82
CA TYR A 435 14.90 -27.66 21.12
C TYR A 435 15.90 -27.40 22.24
N SER A 436 15.61 -26.51 23.19
CA SER A 436 16.25 -26.63 24.51
C SER A 436 15.76 -27.92 25.15
N ALA A 437 16.59 -28.98 25.12
CA ALA A 437 16.32 -30.22 25.82
C ALA A 437 16.29 -30.02 27.34
N ILE A 438 17.13 -29.11 27.85
CA ILE A 438 17.16 -28.73 29.26
C ILE A 438 17.31 -27.22 29.37
N LEU A 439 16.52 -26.61 30.25
CA LEU A 439 16.72 -25.25 30.75
C LEU A 439 16.79 -25.32 32.27
N VAL A 440 17.88 -24.80 32.85
CA VAL A 440 18.06 -24.62 34.28
C VAL A 440 18.14 -23.12 34.55
N THR A 441 17.45 -22.65 35.58
CA THR A 441 17.43 -21.23 35.96
C THR A 441 17.66 -21.09 37.45
N LEU A 442 18.62 -20.24 37.82
CA LEU A 442 18.85 -19.81 39.19
C LEU A 442 18.47 -18.33 39.30
N THR A 443 17.53 -18.00 40.18
CA THR A 443 17.04 -16.63 40.38
C THR A 443 17.28 -16.19 41.82
N TRP A 444 17.68 -14.93 42.01
CA TRP A 444 17.80 -14.30 43.31
C TRP A 444 17.50 -12.80 43.24
N GLU A 445 16.97 -12.26 44.35
CA GLU A 445 16.40 -10.90 44.41
C GLU A 445 17.13 -9.98 45.41
N THR A 446 18.33 -10.34 45.86
CA THR A 446 19.04 -9.61 46.94
C THR A 446 20.21 -8.80 46.37
N ASP A 447 20.16 -7.47 46.49
CA ASP A 447 21.22 -6.56 46.08
C ASP A 447 22.60 -6.93 46.69
N GLN A 448 23.69 -6.62 45.97
CA GLN A 448 25.07 -6.98 46.32
C GLN A 448 25.31 -8.49 46.55
N THR A 449 24.52 -9.34 45.90
CA THR A 449 24.67 -10.80 45.93
C THR A 449 25.23 -11.32 44.62
N ASP A 450 26.21 -12.19 44.73
CA ASP A 450 26.90 -12.88 43.64
C ASP A 450 26.67 -14.39 43.87
N LEU A 451 25.76 -15.00 43.11
CA LEU A 451 25.42 -16.43 43.18
C LEU A 451 25.71 -17.09 41.85
N ASP A 452 26.56 -18.12 41.85
CA ASP A 452 26.89 -18.86 40.63
C ASP A 452 25.96 -20.05 40.38
N LEU A 453 25.46 -20.17 39.16
CA LEU A 453 24.85 -21.39 38.63
C LEU A 453 25.96 -22.39 38.23
N TYR A 454 25.98 -23.54 38.91
CA TYR A 454 26.86 -24.67 38.59
C TYR A 454 26.02 -25.87 38.15
N VAL A 455 26.15 -26.27 36.89
CA VAL A 455 25.40 -27.41 36.31
C VAL A 455 26.38 -28.51 35.93
N ILE A 456 26.07 -29.77 36.25
CA ILE A 456 26.78 -30.93 35.72
C ILE A 456 25.84 -31.58 34.70
N ASP A 457 26.32 -31.71 33.47
CA ASP A 457 25.55 -32.33 32.39
C ASP A 457 25.49 -33.86 32.53
N PRO A 458 24.64 -34.56 31.74
CA PRO A 458 24.55 -36.03 31.79
C PRO A 458 25.84 -36.78 31.43
N THR A 459 26.77 -36.16 30.70
CA THR A 459 28.07 -36.74 30.34
C THR A 459 29.09 -36.65 31.49
N GLY A 460 28.81 -35.81 32.48
CA GLY A 460 29.65 -35.55 33.63
C GLY A 460 30.60 -34.36 33.45
N ASP A 461 30.49 -33.60 32.35
CA ASP A 461 31.11 -32.28 32.22
C ASP A 461 30.30 -31.25 33.02
N TYR A 462 30.92 -30.13 33.38
CA TYR A 462 30.29 -29.11 34.20
C TYR A 462 30.28 -27.75 33.51
N SER A 463 29.32 -26.91 33.86
CA SER A 463 29.23 -25.51 33.43
C SER A 463 29.21 -24.58 34.64
N CYS A 464 30.01 -23.51 34.59
CA CYS A 464 30.14 -22.47 35.61
C CYS A 464 30.79 -21.19 35.05
N TYR A 465 30.90 -20.12 35.84
CA TYR A 465 31.40 -18.80 35.37
C TYR A 465 32.76 -18.81 34.64
N TYR A 466 33.64 -19.78 34.92
CA TYR A 466 34.97 -19.92 34.26
C TYR A 466 35.06 -21.06 33.24
N HIS A 467 33.96 -21.78 33.02
CA HIS A 467 33.83 -22.86 32.04
C HIS A 467 32.35 -22.93 31.63
N MET A 468 31.93 -21.99 30.77
CA MET A 468 30.51 -21.77 30.43
C MET A 468 29.93 -22.84 29.48
N PRO A 469 30.62 -23.27 28.40
CA PRO A 469 30.12 -24.34 27.55
C PRO A 469 30.57 -25.73 28.02
N THR A 470 29.65 -26.69 28.08
CA THR A 470 29.93 -28.12 28.23
C THR A 470 30.17 -28.80 26.89
N LEU A 471 30.83 -29.97 26.91
CA LEU A 471 31.13 -30.77 25.73
C LEU A 471 29.89 -31.23 24.94
N ASP A 472 28.75 -31.42 25.62
CA ASP A 472 27.49 -31.83 25.00
C ASP A 472 26.66 -30.66 24.41
N GLY A 473 27.19 -29.44 24.48
CA GLY A 473 26.58 -28.24 23.93
C GLY A 473 25.66 -27.50 24.89
N GLY A 474 25.71 -27.80 26.18
CA GLY A 474 25.09 -26.98 27.21
C GLY A 474 25.88 -25.70 27.47
N GLU A 475 25.22 -24.58 27.70
CA GLU A 475 25.90 -23.28 27.88
C GLU A 475 25.22 -22.42 28.95
N LEU A 476 26.05 -21.83 29.81
CA LEU A 476 25.66 -20.77 30.75
C LEU A 476 25.60 -19.43 29.99
N ASP A 477 24.51 -18.67 30.15
CA ASP A 477 24.26 -17.43 29.41
C ASP A 477 25.19 -16.28 29.81
N ARG A 478 25.42 -16.08 31.11
CA ARG A 478 26.30 -15.05 31.68
C ARG A 478 26.63 -15.31 33.15
N ASP A 479 27.59 -14.56 33.65
CA ASP A 479 28.00 -14.49 35.07
C ASP A 479 27.45 -13.17 35.67
N ASP A 480 26.48 -13.27 36.59
CA ASP A 480 25.77 -12.11 37.16
C ASP A 480 26.39 -11.63 38.49
N VAL A 481 27.31 -10.68 38.39
CA VAL A 481 28.11 -10.16 39.54
C VAL A 481 27.56 -8.88 40.19
N ASP A 482 26.47 -8.31 39.67
CA ASP A 482 26.00 -6.95 40.03
C ASP A 482 24.80 -6.90 40.97
N GLY A 483 24.36 -8.07 41.47
CA GLY A 483 23.44 -8.18 42.59
C GLY A 483 22.17 -8.97 42.29
N PHE A 484 21.59 -8.84 41.10
CA PHE A 484 20.33 -9.50 40.78
C PHE A 484 20.53 -10.55 39.70
N GLY A 485 20.06 -11.77 39.96
CA GLY A 485 19.94 -12.79 38.92
C GLY A 485 18.82 -12.45 37.93
N PRO A 486 18.51 -13.33 36.96
CA PRO A 486 18.86 -14.75 36.95
C PRO A 486 20.03 -15.13 36.03
N GLU A 487 20.64 -16.28 36.34
CA GLU A 487 21.50 -17.04 35.43
C GLU A 487 20.72 -18.20 34.81
N HIS A 488 20.96 -18.45 33.52
CA HIS A 488 20.35 -19.54 32.77
C HIS A 488 21.42 -20.46 32.19
N TRP A 489 21.18 -21.76 32.31
CA TRP A 489 21.93 -22.77 31.57
C TRP A 489 21.00 -23.50 30.61
N THR A 490 21.39 -23.58 29.34
CA THR A 490 20.55 -24.16 28.27
C THR A 490 21.32 -25.24 27.51
N LEU A 491 20.68 -26.38 27.26
CA LEU A 491 21.19 -27.44 26.39
C LEU A 491 20.26 -27.61 25.17
N THR A 492 20.76 -27.43 23.94
CA THR A 492 19.92 -27.43 22.71
C THR A 492 19.90 -28.75 21.90
N TYR A 493 20.59 -29.78 22.39
CA TYR A 493 20.67 -31.21 21.97
C TYR A 493 21.18 -31.60 20.56
N ASN A 494 22.33 -32.29 20.59
CA ASN A 494 22.52 -33.69 20.16
C ASN A 494 23.41 -34.42 21.19
N ASP A 495 22.85 -35.04 22.23
CA ASP A 495 23.57 -36.04 23.03
C ASP A 495 23.71 -37.33 22.19
N ASN A 496 24.96 -37.76 21.97
CA ASN A 496 25.30 -39.01 21.31
C ASN A 496 25.80 -40.06 22.33
N VAL A 497 25.27 -40.07 23.55
CA VAL A 497 25.52 -41.13 24.53
C VAL A 497 24.71 -42.39 24.22
#